data_AF-A0A067BZ38-F1
#
_entry.id   AF-A0A067BZ38-F1
#
_cell.length_a   1.000
_cell.length_b   1.000
_cell.length_c   1.000
_cell.angle_alpha   90.00
_cell.angle_beta   90.00
_cell.angle_gamma   90.00
#
_symmetry.space_group_name_H-M   'P 1'
#
loop_
_entity.id
_entity.type
_entity.pdbx_description
1 polymer ?
#
loop_
_entity_poly.entity_id
_entity_poly.type
_entity_poly.pdbx_seq_one_letter_code
_entity_poly.pdbx_strand_id
1 'polypeptide(L)'
;MRCYFGDCVHEALEGSWRCHFHRHRLKCSVAECRNQVYARGLCVRHGGKPRCQVDACDTNARQRCIRHGGGSHCRADNCLKYARTNGLCTRHSRAVMTLPWQSKPLPAEPLPAVSTMPMQTDDWIDCAILADLCHLSG
;
A
#
# COMPACT_ATOMS: atom_id res chain seq x y z
N MET A 1 22.82 30.91 23.15
CA MET A 1 22.62 29.43 23.21
C MET A 1 21.84 28.98 21.97
N ARG A 2 22.09 27.77 21.46
CA ARG A 2 21.35 27.26 20.29
C ARG A 2 19.93 26.83 20.66
N CYS A 3 19.03 26.86 19.69
CA CYS A 3 17.69 26.30 19.83
C CYS A 3 17.75 24.85 20.33
N TYR A 4 16.85 24.48 21.23
CA TYR A 4 16.81 23.14 21.83
C TYR A 4 16.56 22.01 20.81
N PHE A 5 15.88 22.30 19.71
CA PHE A 5 15.60 21.31 18.67
C PHE A 5 16.89 20.88 17.97
N GLY A 6 17.15 19.57 17.93
CA GLY A 6 18.47 19.00 17.60
C GLY A 6 18.97 19.37 16.20
N ASP A 7 18.05 19.51 15.25
CA ASP A 7 18.36 19.80 13.85
C ASP A 7 18.34 21.31 13.54
N CYS A 8 18.20 22.16 14.56
CA CYS A 8 18.09 23.59 14.37
C CYS A 8 19.42 24.30 14.56
N VAL A 9 19.84 25.06 13.54
CA VAL A 9 21.05 25.90 13.59
C VAL A 9 20.80 27.28 14.20
N HIS A 10 19.55 27.67 14.41
CA HIS A 10 19.22 29.02 14.88
C HIS A 10 19.46 29.18 16.39
N GLU A 11 19.82 30.41 16.77
CA GLU A 11 19.94 30.80 18.17
C GLU A 11 18.57 30.83 18.85
N ALA A 12 18.55 30.46 20.13
CA ALA A 12 17.36 30.58 20.93
C ALA A 12 17.10 32.07 21.27
N LEU A 13 15.82 32.43 21.38
CA LEU A 13 15.44 33.76 21.85
C LEU A 13 15.91 33.96 23.30
N GLU A 14 16.15 35.22 23.68
CA GLU A 14 16.54 35.57 25.04
C GLU A 14 15.52 35.07 26.06
N GLY A 15 15.99 34.38 27.11
CA GLY A 15 15.15 33.74 28.13
C GLY A 15 14.33 32.52 27.64
N SER A 16 14.53 32.08 26.40
CA SER A 16 13.77 30.98 25.79
C SER A 16 14.69 29.86 25.33
N TRP A 17 14.15 28.66 25.25
CA TRP A 17 14.85 27.47 24.78
C TRP A 17 14.71 27.26 23.25
N ARG A 18 14.04 28.18 22.55
CA ARG A 18 13.65 28.03 21.14
C ARG A 18 13.85 29.30 20.32
N CYS A 19 14.13 29.13 19.04
CA CYS A 19 14.31 30.23 18.09
C CYS A 19 12.97 30.81 17.61
N HIS A 20 13.03 31.90 16.84
CA HIS A 20 11.86 32.55 16.25
C HIS A 20 11.01 31.61 15.35
N PHE A 21 11.65 30.70 14.61
CA PHE A 21 10.96 29.70 13.77
C PHE A 21 10.23 28.63 14.59
N HIS A 22 10.74 28.34 15.78
CA HIS A 22 10.20 27.32 16.68
C HIS A 22 9.33 27.90 17.80
N ARG A 23 8.98 29.19 17.74
CA ARG A 23 8.16 29.88 18.76
C ARG A 23 6.74 29.31 18.96
N HIS A 24 6.27 28.45 18.06
CA HIS A 24 4.98 27.76 18.17
C HIS A 24 5.13 26.24 18.27
N ARG A 25 6.36 25.75 18.42
CA ARG A 25 6.66 24.32 18.56
C ARG A 25 6.94 24.00 20.02
N LEU A 26 6.40 22.87 20.46
CA LEU A 26 6.61 22.32 21.80
C LEU A 26 7.68 21.23 21.76
N LYS A 27 8.46 21.12 22.83
CA LYS A 27 9.41 20.02 23.02
C LYS A 27 8.68 18.78 23.54
N CYS A 28 9.15 17.62 23.14
CA CYS A 28 8.64 16.35 23.66
C CYS A 28 8.78 16.29 25.19
N SER A 29 7.76 15.73 25.87
CA SER A 29 7.72 15.61 27.34
C SER A 29 8.77 14.64 27.90
N VAL A 30 9.25 13.69 27.09
CA VAL A 30 10.37 12.81 27.46
C VAL A 30 11.64 13.65 27.69
N ALA A 31 12.28 13.45 28.84
CA ALA A 31 13.51 14.15 29.22
C ALA A 31 14.57 14.07 28.11
N GLU A 32 15.29 15.17 27.92
CA GLU A 32 16.38 15.31 26.93
C GLU A 32 16.00 15.05 25.46
N CYS A 33 14.71 14.87 25.16
CA CYS A 33 14.25 14.68 23.80
C CYS A 33 14.20 15.99 23.03
N ARG A 34 15.15 16.17 22.11
CA ARG A 34 15.24 17.34 21.22
C ARG A 34 14.27 17.33 20.03
N ASN A 35 13.24 16.47 20.05
CA ASN A 35 12.24 16.39 18.98
C ASN A 35 11.01 17.24 19.31
N GLN A 36 10.36 17.74 18.27
CA GLN A 36 9.07 18.42 18.39
C GLN A 36 7.93 17.46 18.71
N VAL A 37 6.96 17.97 19.48
CA VAL A 37 5.70 17.28 19.74
C VAL A 37 4.95 17.07 18.44
N TYR A 38 4.45 15.86 18.25
CA TYR A 38 3.48 15.55 17.20
C TYR A 38 2.05 15.60 17.76
N ALA A 39 1.79 14.88 18.85
CA ALA A 39 0.52 14.88 19.56
C ALA A 39 0.72 14.44 21.02
N ARG A 40 -0.21 14.82 21.91
CA ARG A 40 -0.22 14.40 23.34
C ARG A 40 1.10 14.69 24.08
N GLY A 41 1.79 15.78 23.74
CA GLY A 41 3.09 16.13 24.34
C GLY A 41 4.27 15.24 23.90
N LEU A 42 4.06 14.29 22.99
CA LEU A 42 5.07 13.31 22.59
C LEU A 42 5.46 13.48 21.12
N CYS A 43 6.75 13.25 20.82
CA CYS A 43 7.23 13.17 19.44
C CYS A 43 6.85 11.82 18.80
N VAL A 44 7.03 11.68 17.49
CA VAL A 44 6.72 10.44 16.75
C VAL A 44 7.44 9.22 17.33
N ARG A 45 8.72 9.38 17.72
CA ARG A 45 9.53 8.30 18.30
C ARG A 45 9.01 7.86 19.67
N HIS A 46 8.50 8.79 20.47
CA HIS A 46 8.05 8.57 21.83
C HIS A 46 6.52 8.38 21.96
N GLY A 47 5.82 8.02 20.88
CA GLY A 47 4.38 7.66 20.96
C GLY A 47 3.40 8.78 20.57
N GLY A 48 3.88 9.88 20.00
CA GLY A 48 3.02 10.92 19.42
C GLY A 48 2.18 10.37 18.26
N LYS A 49 2.71 9.41 17.48
CA LYS A 49 1.98 8.73 16.41
C LYS A 49 1.64 7.30 16.82
N PRO A 50 0.39 6.83 16.62
CA PRO A 50 0.03 5.44 16.90
C PRO A 50 0.85 4.46 16.06
N ARG A 51 1.05 3.27 16.63
CA ARG A 51 1.70 2.13 15.99
C ARG A 51 0.67 1.24 15.32
N CYS A 52 1.14 0.35 14.46
CA CYS A 52 0.32 -0.66 13.84
C CYS A 52 -0.32 -1.55 14.91
N GLN A 53 -1.60 -1.87 14.76
CA GLN A 53 -2.37 -2.75 15.65
C GLN A 53 -1.96 -4.22 15.61
N VAL A 54 -0.98 -4.57 14.78
CA VAL A 54 -0.49 -5.96 14.69
C VAL A 54 0.63 -6.10 15.71
N ASP A 55 0.57 -7.17 16.50
CA ASP A 55 1.55 -7.46 17.53
C ASP A 55 2.98 -7.51 16.95
N ALA A 56 3.94 -7.01 17.73
CA ALA A 56 5.35 -6.86 17.33
C ALA A 56 5.59 -5.97 16.09
N CYS A 57 4.65 -5.10 15.69
CA CYS A 57 4.86 -4.16 14.60
C CYS A 57 5.13 -2.71 15.06
N ASP A 58 6.40 -2.29 14.99
CA ASP A 58 6.81 -0.92 15.35
C ASP A 58 6.48 0.15 14.29
N THR A 59 5.81 -0.22 13.20
CA THR A 59 5.52 0.72 12.12
C THR A 59 4.42 1.69 12.52
N ASN A 60 4.65 2.99 12.36
CA ASN A 60 3.67 4.01 12.68
C ASN A 60 2.47 3.98 11.72
N ALA A 61 1.27 3.70 12.24
CA ALA A 61 0.04 3.63 11.45
C ALA A 61 -1.18 4.09 12.27
N ARG A 62 -2.25 4.54 11.60
CA ARG A 62 -3.50 4.90 12.29
C ARG A 62 -4.24 3.67 12.83
N GLN A 63 -4.18 2.55 12.09
CA GLN A 63 -4.77 1.26 12.44
C GLN A 63 -3.75 0.17 12.10
N ARG A 64 -3.64 -0.19 10.82
CA ARG A 64 -2.63 -1.13 10.31
C ARG A 64 -1.63 -0.43 9.39
N CYS A 65 -0.40 -0.93 9.30
CA CYS A 65 0.61 -0.45 8.35
C CYS A 65 0.37 -1.05 6.96
N ILE A 66 1.04 -0.54 5.93
CA ILE A 66 0.87 -1.01 4.54
C ILE A 66 1.10 -2.52 4.41
N ARG A 67 2.09 -3.07 5.12
CA ARG A 67 2.38 -4.51 5.12
C ARG A 67 1.28 -5.35 5.78
N HIS A 68 0.53 -4.76 6.71
CA HIS A 68 -0.50 -5.43 7.49
C HIS A 68 -1.92 -5.05 7.02
N GLY A 69 -2.08 -4.68 5.75
CA GLY A 69 -3.39 -4.35 5.17
C GLY A 69 -3.90 -2.94 5.51
N GLY A 70 -3.00 -2.04 5.88
CA GLY A 70 -3.28 -0.64 6.09
C GLY A 70 -3.11 0.21 4.82
N GLY A 71 -3.88 1.29 4.73
CA GLY A 71 -3.88 2.14 3.53
C GLY A 71 -4.72 1.54 2.40
N SER A 72 -5.28 2.40 1.56
CA SER A 72 -6.11 1.95 0.44
C SER A 72 -5.30 1.94 -0.85
N HIS A 73 -5.68 1.07 -1.80
CA HIS A 73 -5.23 1.22 -3.18
C HIS A 73 -5.85 2.46 -3.81
N CYS A 74 -5.25 2.89 -4.91
CA CYS A 74 -5.77 3.97 -5.73
C CYS A 74 -7.14 3.59 -6.29
N ARG A 75 -8.12 4.48 -6.16
CA ARG A 75 -9.49 4.30 -6.66
C ARG A 75 -9.58 4.25 -8.20
N ALA A 76 -8.59 4.79 -8.92
CA ALA A 76 -8.56 4.73 -10.38
C ALA A 76 -8.50 3.29 -10.91
N ASP A 77 -9.18 3.05 -12.02
CA ASP A 77 -9.30 1.73 -12.63
C ASP A 77 -7.94 1.10 -12.93
N ASN A 78 -7.83 -0.19 -12.60
CA ASN A 78 -6.63 -1.02 -12.79
C ASN A 78 -5.34 -0.43 -12.16
N CYS A 79 -5.45 0.35 -11.08
CA CYS A 79 -4.29 0.93 -10.40
C CYS A 79 -3.95 0.22 -9.09
N LEU A 80 -2.92 -0.63 -9.11
CA LEU A 80 -2.42 -1.34 -7.93
C LEU A 80 -1.59 -0.46 -6.98
N LYS A 81 -1.32 0.80 -7.34
CA LYS A 81 -0.53 1.72 -6.49
C LYS A 81 -1.34 2.15 -5.27
N TYR A 82 -0.68 2.32 -4.13
CA TYR A 82 -1.32 2.84 -2.91
C TYR A 82 -1.76 4.30 -3.07
N ALA A 83 -2.94 4.60 -2.53
CA ALA A 83 -3.45 5.94 -2.39
C ALA A 83 -2.60 6.77 -1.42
N ARG A 84 -2.42 8.04 -1.73
CA ARG A 84 -1.74 9.02 -0.87
C ARG A 84 -2.68 10.16 -0.47
N THR A 85 -3.48 10.63 -1.41
CA THR A 85 -4.40 11.77 -1.22
C THR A 85 -5.76 11.44 -1.81
N ASN A 86 -6.84 11.65 -1.05
CA ASN A 86 -8.23 11.45 -1.48
C ASN A 86 -8.51 10.09 -2.17
N GLY A 87 -7.86 9.01 -1.70
CA GLY A 87 -8.04 7.68 -2.30
C GLY A 87 -7.33 7.47 -3.64
N LEU A 88 -6.43 8.37 -4.06
CA LEU A 88 -5.68 8.26 -5.32
C LEU A 88 -4.17 8.24 -5.08
N CYS A 89 -3.44 7.55 -5.96
CA CYS A 89 -1.97 7.54 -5.95
C CYS A 89 -1.42 8.87 -6.47
N THR A 90 -0.12 9.14 -6.27
CA THR A 90 0.53 10.40 -6.69
C THR A 90 0.37 10.73 -8.17
N ARG A 91 0.26 9.72 -9.03
CA ARG A 91 -0.01 9.88 -10.47
C ARG A 91 -1.44 10.35 -10.72
N HIS A 92 -2.43 9.71 -10.09
CA HIS A 92 -3.84 9.99 -10.32
C HIS A 92 -4.39 11.16 -9.49
N SER A 93 -3.76 11.49 -8.36
CA SER A 93 -4.17 12.63 -7.51
C SER A 93 -3.91 13.98 -8.17
N ARG A 94 -2.96 14.06 -9.12
CA ARG A 94 -2.70 15.28 -9.91
C ARG A 94 -3.71 15.49 -11.03
N ALA A 95 -4.37 14.42 -11.49
CA ALA A 95 -5.32 14.45 -12.60
C ALA A 95 -6.73 14.92 -12.20
N VAL A 96 -7.05 14.94 -10.90
CA VAL A 96 -8.38 15.37 -10.41
C VAL A 96 -8.61 16.87 -10.54
N MET A 97 -7.59 17.68 -10.84
CA MET A 97 -7.77 19.12 -11.03
C MET A 97 -8.33 19.48 -12.42
N THR A 98 -8.42 18.56 -13.39
CA THR A 98 -8.79 18.93 -14.76
C THR A 98 -9.92 18.16 -15.42
N LEU A 99 -10.48 17.07 -14.87
CA LEU A 99 -11.64 16.41 -15.53
C LEU A 99 -12.66 15.83 -14.53
N PRO A 100 -13.97 16.00 -14.78
CA PRO A 100 -15.02 15.32 -14.03
C PRO A 100 -14.99 13.82 -14.35
N TRP A 101 -14.92 13.03 -13.28
CA TRP A 101 -15.01 11.58 -13.30
C TRP A 101 -16.35 11.12 -13.90
N GLN A 102 -16.33 10.62 -15.14
CA GLN A 102 -17.40 9.80 -15.70
C GLN A 102 -16.84 8.40 -15.96
N SER A 103 -16.99 7.49 -15.01
CA SER A 103 -16.94 6.07 -15.31
C SER A 103 -18.21 5.69 -16.08
N LYS A 104 -18.19 5.79 -17.41
CA LYS A 104 -19.15 5.03 -18.23
C LYS A 104 -18.60 3.61 -18.35
N PRO A 105 -19.31 2.57 -17.89
CA PRO A 105 -18.97 1.19 -18.25
C PRO A 105 -18.98 1.08 -19.77
N LEU A 106 -17.94 0.48 -20.35
CA LEU A 106 -17.97 0.08 -21.76
C LEU A 106 -19.13 -0.91 -21.94
N PRO A 107 -19.96 -0.76 -22.99
CA PRO A 107 -20.97 -1.76 -23.30
C PRO A 107 -20.28 -3.10 -23.53
N ALA A 108 -20.84 -4.16 -22.92
CA ALA A 108 -20.40 -5.52 -23.14
C ALA A 108 -20.72 -5.90 -24.60
N GLU A 109 -19.73 -5.79 -25.47
CA GLU A 109 -19.77 -6.45 -26.77
C GLU A 109 -19.85 -7.97 -26.51
N PRO A 110 -20.88 -8.68 -27.01
CA PRO A 110 -20.97 -10.12 -26.86
C PRO A 110 -19.81 -10.79 -27.61
N LEU A 111 -19.06 -11.64 -26.92
CA LEU A 111 -18.02 -12.47 -27.53
C LEU A 111 -18.62 -13.31 -28.67
N PRO A 112 -17.97 -13.40 -29.84
CA PRO A 112 -18.45 -14.27 -30.90
C PRO A 112 -18.44 -15.72 -30.42
N ALA A 113 -19.53 -16.43 -30.72
CA ALA A 113 -19.70 -17.83 -30.38
C ALA A 113 -18.56 -18.67 -30.96
N VAL A 114 -17.78 -19.31 -30.09
CA VAL A 114 -16.85 -20.37 -30.49
C VAL A 114 -17.68 -21.56 -30.95
N SER A 115 -17.60 -21.85 -32.24
CA SER A 115 -18.22 -23.03 -32.84
C SER A 115 -17.56 -24.29 -32.28
N THR A 116 -18.31 -25.09 -31.53
CA THR A 116 -17.98 -26.47 -31.16
C THR A 116 -17.87 -27.32 -32.42
N MET A 117 -16.68 -27.85 -32.71
CA MET A 117 -16.53 -28.91 -33.71
C MET A 117 -16.95 -30.26 -33.11
N PRO A 118 -17.72 -31.09 -33.82
CA PRO A 118 -18.18 -32.37 -33.34
C PRO A 118 -17.06 -33.43 -33.34
N MET A 119 -17.03 -34.25 -32.29
CA MET A 119 -16.24 -35.47 -32.22
C MET A 119 -16.79 -36.46 -33.25
N GLN A 120 -15.95 -36.90 -34.20
CA GLN A 120 -16.30 -37.98 -35.13
C GLN A 120 -16.03 -39.32 -34.45
N THR A 121 -17.06 -40.16 -34.40
CA THR A 121 -16.99 -41.55 -34.01
C THR A 121 -16.63 -42.42 -35.22
N ASP A 122 -16.09 -43.59 -34.91
CA ASP A 122 -16.07 -44.82 -35.71
C ASP A 122 -14.98 -45.00 -36.77
N ASP A 123 -13.98 -45.80 -36.40
CA ASP A 123 -13.48 -46.89 -37.26
C ASP A 123 -13.17 -48.11 -36.37
N TRP A 124 -14.22 -48.91 -36.13
CA TRP A 124 -14.12 -50.29 -35.67
C TRP A 124 -14.05 -51.18 -36.92
N ILE A 125 -12.87 -51.70 -37.25
CA ILE A 125 -12.75 -52.99 -37.95
C ILE A 125 -11.67 -53.82 -37.26
N ASP A 126 -12.14 -54.97 -36.78
CA ASP A 126 -11.46 -56.08 -36.14
C ASP A 126 -10.23 -56.59 -36.90
N CYS A 127 -9.20 -57.00 -36.17
CA CYS A 127 -8.48 -58.26 -36.40
C CYS A 127 -7.76 -58.67 -35.12
N ALA A 128 -8.39 -59.57 -34.37
CA ALA A 128 -7.69 -60.47 -33.47
C ALA A 128 -6.53 -61.16 -34.22
N ILE A 129 -5.36 -61.29 -33.57
CA ILE A 129 -4.42 -62.43 -33.62
C ILE A 129 -3.10 -62.00 -32.93
N LEU A 130 -2.64 -62.83 -31.98
CA LEU A 130 -1.41 -62.80 -31.15
C LEU A 130 -1.49 -61.93 -29.88
N ALA A 131 -1.94 -62.44 -28.72
CA ALA A 131 -1.37 -63.54 -27.92
C ALA A 131 0.08 -63.30 -27.47
N ASP A 132 0.22 -63.17 -26.15
CA ASP A 132 1.37 -63.52 -25.32
C ASP A 132 2.70 -62.77 -25.49
N LEU A 133 3.10 -62.08 -24.42
CA LEU A 133 4.35 -62.30 -23.64
C LEU A 133 4.62 -61.05 -22.77
N CYS A 134 4.40 -61.13 -21.46
CA CYS A 134 5.44 -61.37 -20.42
C CYS A 134 6.33 -60.12 -20.20
N HIS A 135 6.06 -59.29 -19.19
CA HIS A 135 6.67 -59.37 -17.85
C HIS A 135 8.19 -59.71 -17.83
N LEU A 136 8.94 -58.79 -17.21
CA LEU A 136 10.23 -58.93 -16.51
C LEU A 136 11.56 -58.85 -17.29
N SER A 137 12.46 -58.10 -16.64
CA SER A 137 13.93 -58.10 -16.64
C SER A 137 14.70 -57.38 -17.74
N GLY A 138 15.56 -56.46 -17.26
CA GLY A 138 16.56 -55.68 -17.95
C GLY A 138 17.07 -54.59 -17.03
#